data_AF-A0A7W1U9L8-F1
#
_entry.id   AF-A0A7W1U9L8-F1
#
_cell.length_a   1.000
_cell.length_b   1.000
_cell.length_c   1.000
_cell.angle_alpha   90.00
_cell.angle_beta   90.00
_cell.angle_gamma   90.00
#
_symmetry.space_group_name_H-M   'P 1'
#
loop_
_entity.id
_entity.type
_entity.pdbx_description
1 polymer ?
#
loop_
_entity_poly.entity_id
_entity_poly.type
_entity_poly.pdbx_seq_one_letter_code
_entity_poly.pdbx_strand_id
1 'polypeptide(L)'
;MIETAGERAAEELIRNLTVAGANGVPTSNTATGFTPGASSISLRGFDPSDTLTLVNGRRVASYPLGANGTESFVDLNSIPRAAIESIEILKDGASTTYGADAVAGVVNIKLRRDYRGAETQVEYGNTFDRDSGEVAASLIYGVGNDETSFTGVLNYYRRNSIFNRDRSYSAVTRAPSSSTSPILLQLDRAPVLAAGGHPPPDLGDTFFGRAPFLTTGLAPAASYSYLPGIVRDFNFNAFSESLPDTERYGGLAQVEHKVFGEQLELYAELFYQNVLTQHEVAPSATGAFLTPGQITLAIPPHASGAVLGGPTYGETGVPIGAYNPFNPFQQIISGSTRARLLEFGDRRFNFETDAFLSTIGLKGDKLFGGSWGYDSAFRYSQIKNTFTGTFASASRFDRILNAADPIFDPASSQYIGTTIPYNPFGDYRVPIPKNNLPVAFATVHPTEEDLSKLATLDVNIYTTSLVEIPGGGVGLALGAQFRREQAKQEPDSLLLAGDIIGSGAATPTSASRNIYAFYA
;
A
#
# COMPACT_ATOMS: atom_id res chain seq x y z
N MET A 1 18.47 22.38 -13.50
CA MET A 1 18.21 20.99 -13.96
C MET A 1 16.88 20.46 -13.47
N ILE A 2 16.54 20.58 -12.17
CA ILE A 2 15.24 20.11 -11.63
C ILE A 2 14.05 20.75 -12.37
N GLU A 3 14.03 22.08 -12.49
CA GLU A 3 12.92 22.81 -13.15
C GLU A 3 12.84 22.51 -14.66
N THR A 4 13.98 22.24 -15.32
CA THR A 4 14.03 21.93 -16.75
C THR A 4 13.69 20.47 -17.07
N ALA A 5 13.67 19.58 -16.07
CA ALA A 5 13.42 18.16 -16.28
C ALA A 5 11.94 17.85 -16.52
N GLY A 6 11.02 18.73 -16.09
CA GLY A 6 9.57 18.53 -16.23
C GLY A 6 8.97 17.44 -15.33
N GLU A 7 9.80 16.81 -14.50
CA GLU A 7 9.40 15.76 -13.56
C GLU A 7 8.58 16.35 -12.41
N ARG A 8 7.57 15.60 -11.97
CA ARG A 8 6.57 16.11 -11.04
C ARG A 8 6.74 15.58 -9.62
N ALA A 9 7.44 14.47 -9.45
CA ALA A 9 7.76 13.86 -8.16
C ALA A 9 9.27 13.75 -7.89
N ALA A 10 9.64 13.61 -6.61
CA ALA A 10 11.04 13.45 -6.19
C ALA A 10 11.69 12.14 -6.71
N GLU A 11 10.91 11.05 -6.80
CA GLU A 11 11.38 9.77 -7.34
C GLU A 11 11.79 9.88 -8.81
N GLU A 12 10.98 10.54 -9.64
CA GLU A 12 11.20 10.73 -11.07
C GLU A 12 12.51 11.47 -11.37
N LEU A 13 12.84 12.48 -10.56
CA LEU A 13 14.10 13.24 -10.67
C LEU A 13 15.34 12.35 -10.56
N ILE A 14 15.26 11.27 -9.77
CA ILE A 14 16.40 10.41 -9.45
C ILE A 14 16.40 9.17 -10.33
N ARG A 15 15.22 8.62 -10.66
CA ARG A 15 15.08 7.42 -11.47
C ARG A 15 15.60 7.57 -12.90
N ASN A 16 15.60 8.78 -13.44
CA ASN A 16 16.15 9.07 -14.77
C ASN A 16 17.70 9.11 -14.79
N LEU A 17 18.36 9.01 -13.64
CA LEU A 17 19.82 8.98 -13.58
C LEU A 17 20.35 7.59 -13.90
N THR A 18 21.45 7.51 -14.65
CA THR A 18 22.09 6.24 -15.04
C THR A 18 22.59 5.40 -13.86
N VAL A 19 22.68 6.00 -12.67
CA VAL A 19 23.10 5.33 -11.42
C VAL A 19 21.92 4.74 -10.66
N ALA A 20 20.68 5.14 -10.97
CA ALA A 20 19.48 4.58 -10.36
C ALA A 20 19.24 3.16 -10.88
N GLY A 21 18.94 2.24 -9.96
CA GLY A 21 18.62 0.84 -10.24
C GLY A 21 17.14 0.62 -10.46
N ALA A 22 16.81 -0.49 -11.11
CA ALA A 22 15.41 -0.90 -11.33
C ALA A 22 14.73 -1.51 -10.09
N ASN A 23 15.49 -1.80 -9.02
CA ASN A 23 14.98 -2.45 -7.81
C ASN A 23 14.30 -1.47 -6.83
N GLY A 24 14.33 -0.16 -7.10
CA GLY A 24 13.55 0.83 -6.37
C GLY A 24 12.05 0.55 -6.49
N VAL A 25 11.27 0.90 -5.47
CA VAL A 25 9.81 0.81 -5.52
C VAL A 25 9.31 1.96 -6.39
N PRO A 26 8.72 1.69 -7.56
CA PRO A 26 8.25 2.75 -8.44
C PRO A 26 6.94 3.34 -7.92
N THR A 27 6.67 4.59 -8.28
CA THR A 27 5.37 5.25 -8.02
C THR A 27 4.17 4.55 -8.68
N SER A 28 4.41 3.66 -9.65
CA SER A 28 3.41 2.80 -10.29
C SER A 28 3.19 1.47 -9.55
N ASN A 29 3.75 1.27 -8.36
CA ASN A 29 3.59 0.04 -7.62
C ASN A 29 2.10 -0.23 -7.36
N THR A 30 1.63 -1.42 -7.75
CA THR A 30 0.20 -1.78 -7.70
C THR A 30 -0.23 -2.23 -6.31
N ALA A 31 -1.53 -2.27 -6.03
CA ALA A 31 -2.10 -2.73 -4.76
C ALA A 31 -1.68 -4.15 -4.33
N THR A 32 -1.21 -4.98 -5.27
CA THR A 32 -0.70 -6.34 -4.98
C THR A 32 0.80 -6.37 -4.72
N GLY A 33 1.48 -5.23 -4.77
CA GLY A 33 2.87 -5.09 -4.34
C GLY A 33 2.97 -4.99 -2.82
N PHE A 34 4.20 -5.07 -2.28
CA PHE A 34 4.43 -5.06 -0.84
C PHE A 34 4.26 -3.68 -0.19
N THR A 35 4.51 -2.60 -0.95
CA THR A 35 4.44 -1.20 -0.47
C THR A 35 3.71 -0.29 -1.46
N PRO A 36 2.42 -0.53 -1.71
CA PRO A 36 1.59 0.35 -2.54
C PRO A 36 1.56 1.77 -1.94
N GLY A 37 1.56 2.79 -2.80
CA GLY A 37 1.54 4.21 -2.39
C GLY A 37 2.87 4.81 -1.93
N ALA A 38 3.90 3.99 -1.69
CA ALA A 38 5.26 4.45 -1.38
C ALA A 38 6.19 4.34 -2.59
N SER A 39 7.26 5.12 -2.60
CA SER A 39 8.30 5.06 -3.63
C SER A 39 9.69 5.09 -3.02
N SER A 40 10.64 4.39 -3.64
CA SER A 40 12.01 4.33 -3.15
C SER A 40 13.02 4.41 -4.29
N ILE A 41 14.26 4.73 -3.93
CA ILE A 41 15.40 4.66 -4.84
C ILE A 41 16.24 3.46 -4.47
N SER A 42 16.76 2.82 -5.50
CA SER A 42 17.94 1.99 -5.37
C SER A 42 19.04 2.50 -6.29
N LEU A 43 20.30 2.26 -5.91
CA LEU A 43 21.46 2.61 -6.71
C LEU A 43 22.16 1.35 -7.20
N ARG A 44 22.65 1.38 -8.44
CA ARG A 44 23.59 0.37 -9.00
C ARG A 44 23.07 -1.07 -9.02
N GLY A 45 21.74 -1.25 -9.00
CA GLY A 45 21.11 -2.57 -9.01
C GLY A 45 21.11 -3.31 -7.66
N PHE A 46 21.44 -2.61 -6.57
CA PHE A 46 21.20 -3.09 -5.20
C PHE A 46 19.76 -2.86 -4.77
N ASP A 47 19.40 -3.36 -3.59
CA ASP A 47 18.08 -3.16 -3.02
C ASP A 47 17.98 -1.78 -2.34
N PRO A 48 16.77 -1.22 -2.18
CA PRO A 48 16.54 0.06 -1.51
C PRO A 48 17.19 0.19 -0.13
N SER A 49 17.32 -0.90 0.61
CA SER A 49 17.95 -0.91 1.94
C SER A 49 19.45 -0.63 1.92
N ASP A 50 20.11 -0.82 0.78
CA ASP A 50 21.56 -0.58 0.62
C ASP A 50 21.87 0.87 0.20
N THR A 51 20.82 1.68 -0.06
CA THR A 51 20.94 3.10 -0.42
C THR A 51 20.50 3.97 0.75
N LEU A 52 21.44 4.69 1.35
CA LEU A 52 21.12 5.60 2.44
C LEU A 52 20.52 6.90 1.90
N THR A 53 19.27 7.19 2.27
CA THR A 53 18.61 8.47 1.96
C THR A 53 18.69 9.41 3.16
N LEU A 54 19.17 10.63 2.92
CA LEU A 54 19.30 11.70 3.90
C LEU A 54 18.50 12.93 3.46
N VAL A 55 18.00 13.69 4.43
CA VAL A 55 17.42 15.01 4.23
C VAL A 55 18.27 16.02 4.97
N ASN A 56 18.84 17.00 4.27
CA ASN A 56 19.78 17.97 4.84
C ASN A 56 20.94 17.30 5.60
N GLY A 57 21.46 16.20 5.06
CA GLY A 57 22.58 15.44 5.62
C GLY A 57 22.25 14.63 6.88
N ARG A 58 20.98 14.52 7.28
CA ARG A 58 20.55 13.74 8.44
C ARG A 58 19.53 12.69 8.06
N ARG A 59 19.53 11.60 8.82
CA ARG A 59 18.62 10.47 8.63
C ARG A 59 17.17 10.89 8.90
N VAL A 60 16.24 10.21 8.25
CA VAL A 60 14.80 10.36 8.43
C VAL A 60 14.20 8.99 8.70
N ALA A 61 13.00 8.96 9.29
CA ALA A 61 12.31 7.70 9.55
C ALA A 61 12.03 6.97 8.22
N SER A 62 12.29 5.67 8.19
CA SER A 62 11.93 4.82 7.06
C SER A 62 10.43 4.68 6.93
N TYR A 63 9.95 4.31 5.75
CA TYR A 63 8.57 3.84 5.56
C TYR A 63 8.34 2.59 6.44
N PRO A 64 7.19 2.48 7.13
CA PRO A 64 6.98 1.45 8.16
C PRO A 64 6.67 0.05 7.60
N LEU A 65 6.42 -0.07 6.29
CA LEU A 65 6.30 -1.33 5.57
C LEU A 65 7.58 -1.58 4.74
N GLY A 66 8.08 -2.81 4.75
CA GLY A 66 9.29 -3.16 4.01
C GLY A 66 9.03 -3.33 2.50
N ALA A 67 9.89 -2.77 1.66
CA ALA A 67 9.93 -3.14 0.23
C ALA A 67 10.22 -4.65 0.12
N ASN A 68 9.56 -5.32 -0.81
CA ASN A 68 9.57 -6.78 -0.93
C ASN A 68 9.21 -7.55 0.37
N GLY A 69 8.61 -6.87 1.34
CA GLY A 69 8.27 -7.41 2.66
C GLY A 69 9.41 -7.40 3.69
N THR A 70 10.64 -7.01 3.31
CA THR A 70 11.83 -7.16 4.17
C THR A 70 12.77 -5.96 4.20
N GLU A 71 12.71 -5.06 3.22
CA GLU A 71 13.72 -4.02 3.01
C GLU A 71 13.23 -2.65 3.51
N SER A 72 14.03 -2.00 4.37
CA SER A 72 13.74 -0.64 4.83
C SER A 72 14.11 0.40 3.75
N PHE A 73 13.30 1.43 3.57
CA PHE A 73 13.60 2.55 2.67
C PHE A 73 12.94 3.85 3.14
N VAL A 74 13.33 4.98 2.57
CA VAL A 74 12.67 6.28 2.78
C VAL A 74 11.68 6.53 1.65
N ASP A 75 10.42 6.81 1.99
CA ASP A 75 9.41 7.12 0.99
C ASP A 75 9.63 8.51 0.39
N LEU A 76 9.89 8.57 -0.91
CA LEU A 76 10.15 9.83 -1.62
C LEU A 76 8.88 10.57 -1.99
N ASN A 77 7.72 9.90 -2.00
CA ASN A 77 6.44 10.58 -2.20
C ASN A 77 6.16 11.55 -1.04
N SER A 78 6.72 11.23 0.13
CA SER A 78 6.67 12.06 1.31
C SER A 78 7.54 13.32 1.25
N ILE A 79 8.36 13.53 0.22
CA ILE A 79 9.21 14.73 0.07
C ILE A 79 8.76 15.52 -1.18
N PRO A 80 8.22 16.74 -1.01
CA PRO A 80 7.71 17.52 -2.13
C PRO A 80 8.85 18.09 -2.98
N ARG A 81 8.73 17.91 -4.31
CA ARG A 81 9.66 18.45 -5.31
C ARG A 81 9.96 19.94 -5.09
N ALA A 82 8.94 20.74 -4.80
CA ALA A 82 9.08 22.19 -4.61
C ALA A 82 9.99 22.56 -3.43
N ALA A 83 10.11 21.69 -2.42
CA ALA A 83 11.01 21.92 -1.29
C ALA A 83 12.46 21.52 -1.61
N ILE A 84 12.72 20.79 -2.70
CA ILE A 84 14.06 20.33 -3.06
C ILE A 84 14.83 21.45 -3.76
N GLU A 85 16.00 21.79 -3.21
CA GLU A 85 16.97 22.67 -3.85
C GLU A 85 17.93 21.87 -4.73
N SER A 86 18.47 20.78 -4.18
CA SER A 86 19.40 19.91 -4.89
C SER A 86 19.38 18.49 -4.34
N ILE A 87 19.87 17.56 -5.16
CA ILE A 87 20.05 16.15 -4.79
C ILE A 87 21.51 15.80 -5.03
N GLU A 88 22.20 15.38 -3.98
CA GLU A 88 23.59 14.95 -4.03
C GLU A 88 23.65 13.43 -3.98
N ILE A 89 24.37 12.81 -4.91
CA ILE A 89 24.58 11.35 -4.92
C ILE A 89 26.06 11.06 -4.73
N LEU A 90 26.37 10.43 -3.59
CA LEU A 90 27.70 9.90 -3.31
C LEU A 90 27.73 8.43 -3.72
N LYS A 91 28.56 8.11 -4.72
CA LYS A 91 28.65 6.79 -5.34
C LYS A 91 29.69 5.87 -4.68
N ASP A 92 30.64 6.46 -3.95
CA ASP A 92 31.60 5.70 -3.17
C ASP A 92 30.91 5.16 -1.92
N GLY A 93 31.37 4.00 -1.46
CA GLY A 93 30.91 3.36 -0.22
C GLY A 93 31.22 4.25 0.96
N ALA A 94 30.36 5.23 1.21
CA ALA A 94 30.50 6.20 2.29
C ALA A 94 30.09 5.60 3.64
N SER A 95 30.14 4.27 3.76
CA SER A 95 29.83 3.51 4.97
C SER A 95 30.76 3.87 6.13
N THR A 96 31.96 4.37 5.82
CA THR A 96 32.92 4.93 6.79
C THR A 96 32.44 6.22 7.44
N THR A 97 31.63 7.03 6.74
CA THR A 97 31.14 8.34 7.23
C THR A 97 29.68 8.30 7.67
N TYR A 98 28.82 7.59 6.93
CA TYR A 98 27.37 7.58 7.15
C TYR A 98 26.82 6.26 7.73
N GLY A 99 27.70 5.26 7.93
CA GLY A 99 27.39 3.98 8.56
C GLY A 99 27.03 2.85 7.61
N ALA A 100 26.78 1.67 8.18
CA ALA A 100 26.65 0.39 7.46
C ALA A 100 25.53 0.33 6.40
N ASP A 101 24.54 1.24 6.43
CA ASP A 101 23.41 1.26 5.49
C ASP A 101 23.76 1.88 4.11
N ALA A 102 24.97 2.43 3.93
CA ALA A 102 25.42 3.12 2.71
C ALA A 102 26.31 2.23 1.81
N VAL A 103 25.89 0.99 1.54
CA VAL A 103 26.67 0.02 0.74
C VAL A 103 26.64 0.37 -0.75
N ALA A 104 25.46 0.68 -1.28
CA ALA A 104 25.27 1.07 -2.68
C ALA A 104 25.62 2.54 -2.93
N GLY A 105 25.44 3.39 -1.91
CA GLY A 105 25.77 4.80 -1.92
C GLY A 105 24.87 5.63 -0.98
N VAL A 106 24.98 6.96 -1.09
CA VAL A 106 24.18 7.92 -0.32
C VAL A 106 23.46 8.86 -1.29
N VAL A 107 22.16 9.06 -1.05
CA VAL A 107 21.35 10.10 -1.69
C VAL A 107 21.00 11.14 -0.63
N ASN A 108 21.49 12.36 -0.79
CA ASN A 108 21.24 13.45 0.14
C ASN A 108 20.37 14.51 -0.53
N ILE A 109 19.14 14.62 -0.06
CA ILE A 109 18.16 15.59 -0.54
C ILE A 109 18.36 16.88 0.27
N LYS A 110 18.76 17.96 -0.41
CA LYS A 110 18.89 19.30 0.17
C LYS A 110 17.59 20.04 0.00
N LEU A 111 16.99 20.45 1.11
CA LEU A 111 15.79 21.28 1.09
C LEU A 111 16.17 22.75 0.95
N ARG A 112 15.31 23.51 0.28
CA ARG A 112 15.46 24.96 0.10
C ARG A 112 15.54 25.65 1.45
N ARG A 113 16.56 26.49 1.58
CA ARG A 113 16.83 27.33 2.75
C ARG A 113 17.30 28.71 2.31
N ASP A 114 17.27 29.66 3.23
CA ASP A 114 17.72 31.04 3.00
C ASP A 114 17.15 31.72 1.73
N TYR A 115 15.92 31.35 1.33
CA TYR A 115 15.29 31.89 0.14
C TYR A 115 14.94 33.38 0.34
N ARG A 116 14.99 34.18 -0.73
CA ARG A 116 14.63 35.60 -0.72
C ARG A 116 13.66 35.90 -1.85
N GLY A 117 12.44 36.30 -1.48
CA GLY A 117 11.36 36.59 -2.42
C GLY A 117 10.23 35.58 -2.33
N ALA A 118 9.43 35.52 -3.38
CA ALA A 118 8.32 34.57 -3.48
C ALA A 118 8.20 34.06 -4.93
N GLU A 119 7.90 32.78 -5.06
CA GLU A 119 7.72 32.09 -6.33
C GLU A 119 6.51 31.17 -6.24
N THR A 120 5.70 31.16 -7.28
CA THR A 120 4.54 30.28 -7.39
C THR A 120 4.64 29.50 -8.69
N GLN A 121 4.45 28.19 -8.62
CA GLN A 121 4.44 27.31 -9.77
C GLN A 121 3.09 26.60 -9.85
N VAL A 122 2.50 26.53 -11.05
CA VAL A 122 1.30 25.74 -11.32
C VAL A 122 1.53 24.97 -12.62
N GLU A 123 1.33 23.66 -12.56
CA GLU A 123 1.50 22.72 -13.67
C GLU A 123 0.21 21.92 -13.84
N TYR A 124 -0.17 21.70 -15.09
CA TYR A 124 -1.25 20.82 -15.47
C TYR A 124 -0.80 19.91 -16.61
N GLY A 125 -1.19 18.64 -16.56
CA GLY A 125 -1.03 17.70 -17.66
C GLY A 125 -2.18 16.71 -17.70
N ASN A 126 -2.34 16.04 -18.83
CA ASN A 126 -3.31 14.97 -18.98
C ASN A 126 -2.80 14.02 -20.08
N THR A 127 -3.36 12.81 -20.10
CA THR A 127 -3.16 11.86 -21.20
C THR A 127 -3.86 12.36 -22.47
N PHE A 128 -3.49 11.78 -23.62
CA PHE A 128 -4.20 12.05 -24.87
C PHE A 128 -5.67 11.61 -24.81
N ASP A 129 -5.97 10.59 -24.01
CA ASP A 129 -7.32 10.06 -23.80
C ASP A 129 -8.14 10.88 -22.76
N ARG A 130 -7.50 11.84 -22.08
CA ARG A 130 -8.07 12.75 -21.07
C ARG A 130 -8.62 12.07 -19.81
N ASP A 131 -8.12 10.88 -19.50
CA ASP A 131 -8.58 10.04 -18.39
C ASP A 131 -7.77 10.21 -17.10
N SER A 132 -6.52 10.69 -17.19
CA SER A 132 -5.63 10.88 -16.04
C SER A 132 -5.06 12.29 -16.02
N GLY A 133 -5.89 13.22 -15.51
CA GLY A 133 -5.48 14.59 -15.25
C GLY A 133 -4.53 14.65 -14.07
N GLU A 134 -3.53 15.53 -14.18
CA GLU A 134 -2.50 15.76 -13.17
C GLU A 134 -2.32 17.26 -12.95
N VAL A 135 -2.37 17.68 -11.69
CA VAL A 135 -2.17 19.07 -11.25
C VAL A 135 -1.09 19.08 -10.20
N ALA A 136 -0.12 19.98 -10.34
CA ALA A 136 0.84 20.30 -9.29
C ALA A 136 0.87 21.81 -9.07
N ALA A 137 0.84 22.25 -7.82
CA ALA A 137 0.96 23.65 -7.44
C ALA A 137 1.91 23.81 -6.26
N SER A 138 2.70 24.88 -6.25
CA SER A 138 3.58 25.20 -5.13
C SER A 138 3.73 26.70 -4.92
N LEU A 139 4.01 27.06 -3.67
CA LEU A 139 4.40 28.40 -3.26
C LEU A 139 5.68 28.29 -2.43
N ILE A 140 6.73 28.99 -2.85
CA ILE A 140 7.95 29.17 -2.08
C ILE A 140 7.99 30.63 -1.67
N TYR A 141 8.30 30.91 -0.41
CA TYR A 141 8.51 32.27 0.05
C TYR A 141 9.66 32.32 1.05
N GLY A 142 10.35 33.45 1.09
CA GLY A 142 11.44 33.66 2.02
C GLY A 142 11.71 35.12 2.28
N VAL A 143 11.95 35.44 3.54
CA VAL A 143 12.19 36.79 4.05
C VAL A 143 13.33 36.75 5.05
N GLY A 144 14.08 37.83 5.15
CA GLY A 144 15.22 37.87 6.05
C GLY A 144 16.27 38.89 5.63
N ASN A 145 17.32 38.95 6.44
CA ASN A 145 18.52 39.75 6.24
C ASN A 145 19.76 38.85 6.42
N ASP A 146 20.92 39.43 6.72
CA ASP A 146 22.17 38.68 6.90
C ASP A 146 22.25 37.91 8.23
N GLU A 147 21.38 38.26 9.19
CA GLU A 147 21.33 37.66 10.53
C GLU A 147 20.22 36.63 10.66
N THR A 148 19.06 36.88 10.07
CA THR A 148 17.89 36.01 10.18
C THR A 148 17.33 35.70 8.82
N SER A 149 17.08 34.43 8.54
CA SER A 149 16.37 33.98 7.36
C SER A 149 15.19 33.11 7.74
N PHE A 150 14.09 33.30 7.03
CA PHE A 150 12.92 32.45 7.08
C PHE A 150 12.64 31.95 5.68
N THR A 151 12.41 30.65 5.52
CA THR A 151 11.99 30.02 4.25
C THR A 151 10.77 29.16 4.49
N GLY A 152 9.76 29.29 3.64
CA GLY A 152 8.55 28.49 3.67
C GLY A 152 8.23 27.93 2.29
N VAL A 153 7.71 26.70 2.26
CA VAL A 153 7.24 26.03 1.06
C VAL A 153 5.87 25.43 1.34
N LEU A 154 4.93 25.59 0.42
CA LEU A 154 3.66 24.88 0.39
C LEU A 154 3.54 24.15 -0.96
N ASN A 155 2.97 22.96 -0.96
CA ASN A 155 2.75 22.17 -2.18
C ASN A 155 1.40 21.46 -2.19
N TYR A 156 0.90 21.23 -3.40
CA TYR A 156 -0.25 20.41 -3.71
C TYR A 156 0.03 19.60 -4.99
N TYR A 157 -0.36 18.34 -5.01
CA TYR A 157 -0.25 17.43 -6.13
C TYR A 157 -1.48 16.53 -6.18
N ARG A 158 -2.09 16.37 -7.34
CA ARG A 158 -3.21 15.45 -7.57
C ARG A 158 -3.07 14.79 -8.94
N ARG A 159 -3.26 13.48 -9.00
CA ARG A 159 -3.31 12.71 -10.24
C ARG A 159 -4.46 11.71 -10.18
N ASN A 160 -5.28 11.68 -11.22
CA ASN A 160 -6.34 10.69 -11.38
C ASN A 160 -5.76 9.33 -11.80
N SER A 161 -6.43 8.23 -11.43
CA SER A 161 -6.02 6.89 -11.84
C SER A 161 -6.09 6.64 -13.35
N ILE A 162 -5.43 5.58 -13.82
CA ILE A 162 -5.55 5.05 -15.18
C ILE A 162 -5.96 3.59 -15.06
N PHE A 163 -7.11 3.20 -15.62
CA PHE A 163 -7.53 1.81 -15.61
C PHE A 163 -6.87 0.99 -16.72
N ASN A 164 -6.65 -0.31 -16.47
CA ASN A 164 -6.11 -1.22 -17.50
C ASN A 164 -7.00 -1.28 -18.75
N ARG A 165 -8.32 -1.09 -18.59
CA ARG A 165 -9.30 -1.01 -19.69
C ARG A 165 -9.15 0.24 -20.56
N ASP A 166 -8.53 1.29 -20.06
CA ASP A 166 -8.42 2.56 -20.79
C ASP A 166 -7.32 2.53 -21.85
N ARG A 167 -6.50 1.47 -21.89
CA ARG A 167 -5.49 1.23 -22.90
C ARG A 167 -5.80 -0.04 -23.69
N SER A 168 -5.92 0.09 -25.01
CA SER A 168 -6.31 -1.02 -25.89
C SER A 168 -5.39 -2.24 -25.78
N TYR A 169 -4.09 -2.04 -25.54
CA TYR A 169 -3.11 -3.12 -25.38
C TYR A 169 -3.22 -3.87 -24.05
N SER A 170 -3.87 -3.30 -23.03
CA SER A 170 -4.09 -3.93 -21.71
C SER A 170 -5.56 -4.18 -21.39
N ALA A 171 -6.49 -3.83 -22.27
CA ALA A 171 -7.92 -4.00 -22.02
C ALA A 171 -8.34 -5.45 -21.77
N VAL A 172 -7.59 -6.42 -22.31
CA VAL A 172 -7.78 -7.85 -22.08
C VAL A 172 -6.50 -8.44 -21.48
N THR A 173 -6.65 -9.18 -20.39
CA THR A 173 -5.53 -9.86 -19.75
C THR A 173 -5.02 -11.06 -20.56
N ARG A 174 -3.69 -11.24 -20.61
CA ARG A 174 -3.06 -12.45 -21.18
C ARG A 174 -3.16 -13.67 -20.27
N ALA A 175 -3.46 -13.46 -18.98
CA ALA A 175 -3.52 -14.50 -17.97
C ALA A 175 -4.86 -14.40 -17.22
N PRO A 176 -5.99 -14.79 -17.83
CA PRO A 176 -7.31 -14.68 -17.18
C PRO A 176 -7.41 -15.51 -15.90
N SER A 177 -8.29 -15.07 -15.01
CA SER A 177 -8.48 -15.71 -13.70
C SER A 177 -9.46 -16.88 -13.77
N SER A 178 -9.25 -17.88 -12.91
CA SER A 178 -10.16 -19.01 -12.71
C SER A 178 -11.35 -18.72 -11.79
N SER A 179 -11.29 -17.64 -11.02
CA SER A 179 -12.45 -17.14 -10.27
C SER A 179 -13.31 -16.32 -11.21
N THR A 180 -14.57 -16.74 -11.39
CA THR A 180 -15.49 -16.20 -12.40
C THR A 180 -16.90 -15.95 -11.81
N SER A 181 -17.73 -15.22 -12.55
CA SER A 181 -19.16 -15.02 -12.30
C SER A 181 -19.90 -15.22 -13.63
N PRO A 182 -20.92 -16.10 -13.72
CA PRO A 182 -21.44 -16.98 -12.67
C PRO A 182 -20.39 -17.93 -12.09
N ILE A 183 -20.55 -18.29 -10.82
CA ILE A 183 -19.62 -19.10 -10.04
C ILE A 183 -19.28 -20.45 -10.72
N LEU A 184 -18.02 -20.87 -10.60
CA LEU A 184 -17.55 -22.18 -11.07
C LEU A 184 -17.61 -23.19 -9.92
N LEU A 185 -18.52 -24.14 -10.00
CA LEU A 185 -18.86 -25.07 -8.94
C LEU A 185 -18.10 -26.39 -9.12
N GLN A 186 -17.50 -26.92 -8.07
CA GLN A 186 -17.14 -28.34 -8.02
C GLN A 186 -18.38 -29.13 -7.60
N LEU A 187 -18.79 -30.10 -8.42
CA LEU A 187 -20.02 -30.86 -8.23
C LEU A 187 -19.75 -32.36 -8.36
N ASP A 188 -20.45 -33.15 -7.57
CA ASP A 188 -20.51 -34.59 -7.77
C ASP A 188 -21.65 -34.98 -8.72
N ARG A 189 -21.49 -36.12 -9.39
CA ARG A 189 -22.47 -36.61 -10.38
C ARG A 189 -23.84 -36.91 -9.78
N ALA A 190 -23.88 -37.61 -8.65
CA ALA A 190 -25.13 -38.03 -8.01
C ALA A 190 -26.09 -36.86 -7.68
N PRO A 191 -25.66 -35.77 -7.01
CA PRO A 191 -26.55 -34.63 -6.74
C PRO A 191 -26.96 -33.90 -8.02
N VAL A 192 -26.12 -33.88 -9.06
CA VAL A 192 -26.48 -33.29 -10.36
C VAL A 192 -27.59 -34.09 -11.05
N LEU A 193 -27.49 -35.43 -11.09
CA LEU A 193 -28.53 -36.29 -11.65
C LEU A 193 -29.85 -36.16 -10.86
N ALA A 194 -29.76 -36.10 -9.53
CA ALA A 194 -30.93 -35.91 -8.66
C ALA A 194 -31.63 -34.55 -8.90
N ALA A 195 -30.87 -33.52 -9.27
CA ALA A 195 -31.41 -32.22 -9.67
C ALA A 195 -31.91 -32.17 -11.13
N GLY A 196 -31.91 -33.30 -11.85
CA GLY A 196 -32.31 -33.38 -13.26
C GLY A 196 -31.25 -32.92 -14.26
N GLY A 197 -30.01 -32.73 -13.82
CA GLY A 197 -28.87 -32.44 -14.67
C GLY A 197 -28.39 -33.67 -15.44
N HIS A 198 -27.77 -33.44 -16.60
CA HIS A 198 -27.30 -34.51 -17.49
C HIS A 198 -25.82 -34.27 -17.85
N PRO A 199 -24.88 -34.51 -16.93
CA PRO A 199 -23.46 -34.35 -17.21
C PRO A 199 -23.01 -35.39 -18.24
N PRO A 200 -22.09 -35.04 -19.16
CA PRO A 200 -21.51 -35.99 -20.09
C PRO A 200 -20.95 -37.24 -19.35
N PRO A 201 -21.19 -38.47 -19.86
CA PRO A 201 -20.79 -39.70 -19.16
C PRO A 201 -19.28 -39.85 -18.91
N ASP A 202 -18.46 -39.15 -19.70
CA ASP A 202 -16.99 -39.14 -19.64
C ASP A 202 -16.43 -38.22 -18.55
N LEU A 203 -17.19 -37.22 -18.08
CA LEU A 203 -16.84 -36.43 -16.90
C LEU A 203 -17.06 -37.30 -15.68
N GLY A 204 -16.02 -37.84 -15.04
CA GLY A 204 -16.08 -38.80 -13.91
C GLY A 204 -16.99 -38.43 -12.71
N ASP A 205 -16.75 -38.98 -11.52
CA ASP A 205 -17.71 -38.78 -10.43
C ASP A 205 -17.74 -37.36 -9.86
N THR A 206 -16.67 -36.59 -10.05
CA THR A 206 -16.56 -35.18 -9.68
C THR A 206 -16.09 -34.36 -10.88
N PHE A 207 -16.76 -33.23 -11.15
CA PHE A 207 -16.49 -32.35 -12.28
C PHE A 207 -16.85 -30.90 -11.93
N PHE A 208 -16.67 -29.99 -12.88
CA PHE A 208 -17.06 -28.59 -12.71
C PHE A 208 -18.40 -28.28 -13.39
N GLY A 209 -19.23 -27.45 -12.75
CA GLY A 209 -20.47 -26.94 -13.31
C GLY A 209 -20.52 -25.42 -13.29
N ARG A 210 -21.15 -24.82 -14.30
CA ARG A 210 -21.41 -23.37 -14.33
C ARG A 210 -22.77 -23.06 -14.96
N ALA A 211 -23.48 -22.12 -14.37
CA ALA A 211 -24.72 -21.61 -14.95
C ALA A 211 -24.44 -20.82 -16.25
N PRO A 212 -25.42 -20.71 -17.16
CA PRO A 212 -25.31 -19.85 -18.32
C PRO A 212 -25.05 -18.39 -17.92
N PHE A 213 -24.33 -17.67 -18.79
CA PHE A 213 -24.20 -16.23 -18.66
C PHE A 213 -25.56 -15.53 -18.75
N LEU A 214 -25.67 -14.36 -18.12
CA LEU A 214 -26.88 -13.55 -18.00
C LEU A 214 -28.02 -14.23 -17.23
N THR A 215 -27.71 -15.26 -16.43
CA THR A 215 -28.66 -15.82 -15.47
C THR A 215 -28.98 -14.79 -14.38
N THR A 216 -30.26 -14.69 -14.01
CA THR A 216 -30.77 -13.69 -13.07
C THR A 216 -30.61 -14.09 -11.61
N GLY A 217 -30.29 -15.36 -11.32
CA GLY A 217 -30.27 -15.89 -9.95
C GLY A 217 -31.53 -15.57 -9.12
N LEU A 218 -32.71 -15.46 -9.73
CA LEU A 218 -33.97 -15.36 -8.98
C LEU A 218 -34.55 -16.74 -8.64
N ALA A 219 -34.14 -17.74 -9.41
CA ALA A 219 -34.36 -19.16 -9.20
C ALA A 219 -33.08 -19.91 -9.61
N PRO A 220 -32.90 -21.17 -9.18
CA PRO A 220 -31.81 -21.98 -9.70
C PRO A 220 -31.88 -22.06 -11.23
N ALA A 221 -30.72 -22.03 -11.90
CA ALA A 221 -30.68 -22.04 -13.35
C ALA A 221 -31.27 -23.34 -13.91
N ALA A 222 -32.06 -23.26 -14.98
CA ALA A 222 -32.70 -24.43 -15.59
C ALA A 222 -31.72 -25.36 -16.33
N SER A 223 -30.48 -24.92 -16.54
CA SER A 223 -29.42 -25.72 -17.16
C SER A 223 -28.05 -25.28 -16.64
N TYR A 224 -27.08 -26.18 -16.74
CA TYR A 224 -25.67 -25.94 -16.38
C TYR A 224 -24.77 -26.51 -17.48
N SER A 225 -23.65 -25.84 -17.74
CA SER A 225 -22.55 -26.40 -18.52
C SER A 225 -21.64 -27.20 -17.59
N TYR A 226 -21.29 -28.43 -17.99
CA TYR A 226 -20.40 -29.31 -17.23
C TYR A 226 -19.04 -29.42 -17.92
N LEU A 227 -17.97 -29.35 -17.14
CA LEU A 227 -16.61 -29.15 -17.61
C LEU A 227 -15.66 -30.14 -16.90
N PRO A 228 -14.65 -30.70 -17.60
CA PRO A 228 -13.68 -31.63 -17.00
C PRO A 228 -12.68 -30.94 -16.07
N GLY A 229 -12.65 -29.61 -16.04
CA GLY A 229 -11.67 -28.86 -15.28
C GLY A 229 -12.02 -27.39 -15.15
N ILE A 230 -11.12 -26.67 -14.47
CA ILE A 230 -11.25 -25.25 -14.23
C ILE A 230 -11.11 -24.46 -15.53
N VAL A 231 -12.03 -23.52 -15.75
CA VAL A 231 -11.94 -22.53 -16.83
C VAL A 231 -11.31 -21.24 -16.33
N ARG A 232 -10.57 -20.54 -17.19
CA ARG A 232 -9.92 -19.26 -16.91
C ARG A 232 -10.37 -18.23 -17.93
N ASP A 233 -11.47 -17.55 -17.65
CA ASP A 233 -12.09 -16.61 -18.60
C ASP A 233 -12.39 -15.23 -18.01
N PHE A 234 -12.18 -15.03 -16.71
CA PHE A 234 -12.46 -13.74 -16.09
C PHE A 234 -11.36 -12.72 -16.42
N ASN A 235 -11.76 -11.64 -17.10
CA ASN A 235 -10.90 -10.50 -17.41
C ASN A 235 -10.88 -9.48 -16.27
N PHE A 236 -9.87 -9.56 -15.40
CA PHE A 236 -9.70 -8.59 -14.31
C PHE A 236 -9.21 -7.21 -14.76
N ASN A 237 -8.65 -7.08 -15.98
CA ASN A 237 -8.22 -5.77 -16.50
C ASN A 237 -9.40 -4.83 -16.79
N ALA A 238 -10.62 -5.36 -16.88
CA ALA A 238 -11.83 -4.56 -16.97
C ALA A 238 -12.11 -3.74 -15.69
N PHE A 239 -11.46 -4.05 -14.58
CA PHE A 239 -11.74 -3.49 -13.25
C PHE A 239 -10.49 -2.94 -12.56
N SER A 240 -9.31 -3.50 -12.84
CA SER A 240 -8.09 -3.08 -12.15
C SER A 240 -7.46 -1.85 -12.77
N GLU A 241 -6.81 -1.06 -11.91
CA GLU A 241 -5.98 0.07 -12.30
C GLU A 241 -4.57 -0.34 -12.75
N SER A 242 -3.96 0.51 -13.58
CA SER A 242 -2.57 0.47 -14.01
C SER A 242 -1.72 1.52 -13.28
N LEU A 243 -2.31 2.68 -12.98
CA LEU A 243 -1.76 3.72 -12.13
C LEU A 243 -2.82 4.18 -11.14
N PRO A 244 -2.47 4.31 -9.85
CA PRO A 244 -3.42 4.71 -8.82
C PRO A 244 -3.75 6.20 -8.89
N ASP A 245 -4.87 6.51 -8.26
CA ASP A 245 -5.21 7.88 -7.90
C ASP A 245 -4.31 8.33 -6.72
N THR A 246 -3.81 9.55 -6.78
CA THR A 246 -2.84 10.05 -5.80
C THR A 246 -3.06 11.53 -5.50
N GLU A 247 -3.05 11.88 -4.22
CA GLU A 247 -3.09 13.25 -3.73
C GLU A 247 -2.00 13.48 -2.69
N ARG A 248 -1.33 14.62 -2.76
CA ARG A 248 -0.27 14.98 -1.83
C ARG A 248 -0.34 16.46 -1.52
N TYR A 249 -0.22 16.81 -0.26
CA TYR A 249 -0.10 18.19 0.15
C TYR A 249 0.77 18.30 1.39
N GLY A 250 1.40 19.45 1.55
CA GLY A 250 2.31 19.64 2.66
C GLY A 250 3.03 20.95 2.60
N GLY A 251 4.05 21.04 3.44
CA GLY A 251 4.89 22.21 3.51
C GLY A 251 6.14 22.02 4.36
N LEU A 252 7.02 22.99 4.19
CA LEU A 252 8.28 23.15 4.89
C LEU A 252 8.28 24.55 5.50
N ALA A 253 8.77 24.67 6.73
CA ALA A 253 9.13 25.94 7.33
C ALA A 253 10.52 25.81 7.94
N GLN A 254 11.40 26.76 7.64
CA GLN A 254 12.75 26.81 8.16
C GLN A 254 13.07 28.22 8.63
N VAL A 255 13.85 28.30 9.71
CA VAL A 255 14.41 29.54 10.23
C VAL A 255 15.88 29.32 10.57
N GLU A 256 16.73 30.25 10.17
CA GLU A 256 18.11 30.37 10.64
C GLU A 256 18.31 31.75 11.27
N HIS A 257 19.00 31.82 12.41
CA HIS A 257 19.25 33.05 13.13
C HIS A 257 20.64 33.08 13.75
N LYS A 258 21.45 34.07 13.37
CA LYS A 258 22.79 34.33 13.91
C LYS A 258 22.66 35.11 15.22
N VAL A 259 22.94 34.46 16.35
CA VAL A 259 22.86 35.07 17.68
C VAL A 259 24.13 35.88 17.98
N PHE A 260 25.29 35.33 17.62
CA PHE A 260 26.61 35.97 17.84
C PHE A 260 27.44 35.94 16.55
N GLY A 261 26.84 36.37 15.43
CA GLY A 261 27.43 36.22 14.11
C GLY A 261 27.76 34.74 13.83
N GLU A 262 28.92 34.49 13.23
CA GLU A 262 29.40 33.14 12.88
C GLU A 262 29.81 32.28 14.11
N GLN A 263 29.79 32.83 15.34
CA GLN A 263 30.12 32.06 16.55
C GLN A 263 28.97 31.14 16.99
N LEU A 264 27.74 31.59 16.77
CA LEU A 264 26.54 30.87 17.15
C LEU A 264 25.39 31.24 16.23
N GLU A 265 24.94 30.26 15.48
CA GLU A 265 23.75 30.29 14.64
C GLU A 265 22.79 29.21 15.12
N LEU A 266 21.53 29.59 15.32
CA LEU A 266 20.45 28.66 15.64
C LEU A 266 19.68 28.37 14.36
N TYR A 267 19.23 27.14 14.19
CA TYR A 267 18.37 26.77 13.09
C TYR A 267 17.24 25.84 13.55
N ALA A 268 16.08 26.00 12.93
CA ALA A 268 14.96 25.09 13.11
C ALA A 268 14.28 24.79 11.79
N GLU A 269 13.80 23.55 11.66
CA GLU A 269 13.11 23.03 10.49
C GLU A 269 11.85 22.29 10.94
N LEU A 270 10.75 22.54 10.26
CA LEU A 270 9.50 21.81 10.38
C LEU A 270 9.05 21.39 8.98
N PHE A 271 8.69 20.12 8.85
CA PHE A 271 8.28 19.52 7.60
C PHE A 271 7.07 18.62 7.84
N TYR A 272 6.06 18.77 7.00
CA TYR A 272 4.88 17.91 7.01
C TYR A 272 4.42 17.63 5.58
N GLN A 273 4.09 16.39 5.29
CA GLN A 273 3.50 15.98 4.02
C GLN A 273 2.48 14.86 4.28
N ASN A 274 1.27 15.03 3.77
CA ASN A 274 0.27 13.98 3.65
C ASN A 274 0.29 13.43 2.22
N VAL A 275 0.21 12.11 2.09
CA VAL A 275 0.18 11.39 0.82
C VAL A 275 -0.97 10.39 0.88
N LEU A 276 -2.02 10.62 0.10
CA LEU A 276 -3.10 9.66 -0.12
C LEU A 276 -2.89 8.97 -1.46
N THR A 277 -2.84 7.64 -1.44
CA THR A 277 -2.87 6.81 -2.66
C THR A 277 -4.06 5.86 -2.58
N GLN A 278 -4.90 5.88 -3.60
CA GLN A 278 -6.06 5.01 -3.71
C GLN A 278 -5.87 4.04 -4.86
N HIS A 279 -6.05 2.75 -4.59
CA HIS A 279 -6.05 1.72 -5.61
C HIS A 279 -7.41 1.05 -5.72
N GLU A 280 -7.83 0.82 -6.95
CA GLU A 280 -8.96 -0.05 -7.29
C GLU A 280 -8.48 -1.29 -8.07
N VAL A 281 -8.87 -2.47 -7.59
CA VAL A 281 -8.60 -3.74 -8.28
C VAL A 281 -9.86 -4.57 -8.36
N ALA A 282 -9.89 -5.47 -9.34
CA ALA A 282 -11.02 -6.37 -9.56
C ALA A 282 -11.54 -7.02 -8.27
N PRO A 283 -12.85 -7.35 -8.21
CA PRO A 283 -13.52 -7.81 -6.99
C PRO A 283 -12.86 -9.05 -6.41
N SER A 284 -13.11 -9.32 -5.12
CA SER A 284 -12.50 -10.44 -4.42
C SER A 284 -12.66 -11.75 -5.18
N ALA A 285 -11.54 -12.43 -5.42
CA ALA A 285 -11.52 -13.81 -5.85
C ALA A 285 -11.47 -14.67 -4.59
N THR A 286 -12.36 -15.65 -4.48
CA THR A 286 -12.38 -16.55 -3.32
C THR A 286 -11.19 -17.50 -3.27
N GLY A 287 -10.48 -17.69 -4.40
CA GLY A 287 -9.67 -18.90 -4.55
C GLY A 287 -10.56 -20.15 -4.48
N ALA A 288 -9.95 -21.30 -4.16
CA ALA A 288 -10.72 -22.51 -3.85
C ALA A 288 -11.42 -22.32 -2.51
N PHE A 289 -12.69 -22.69 -2.44
CA PHE A 289 -13.51 -22.61 -1.24
C PHE A 289 -12.91 -23.40 -0.06
N LEU A 290 -12.17 -24.47 -0.33
CA LEU A 290 -11.38 -25.19 0.66
C LEU A 290 -9.89 -25.01 0.35
N THR A 291 -9.24 -24.15 1.12
CA THR A 291 -7.79 -23.90 1.07
C THR A 291 -7.20 -24.09 2.48
N PRO A 292 -6.17 -24.94 2.66
CA PRO A 292 -5.57 -25.14 3.98
C PRO A 292 -5.07 -23.84 4.61
N GLY A 293 -5.42 -23.60 5.88
CA GLY A 293 -5.03 -22.38 6.61
C GLY A 293 -5.92 -21.16 6.36
N GLN A 294 -6.97 -21.28 5.55
CA GLN A 294 -8.00 -20.24 5.38
C GLN A 294 -9.35 -20.74 5.93
N ILE A 295 -10.27 -19.81 6.18
CA ILE A 295 -11.65 -20.14 6.51
C ILE A 295 -12.27 -20.89 5.31
N THR A 296 -12.80 -22.09 5.56
CA THR A 296 -13.49 -22.88 4.53
C THR A 296 -14.79 -22.20 4.15
N LEU A 297 -14.92 -21.83 2.88
CA LEU A 297 -16.18 -21.32 2.34
C LEU A 297 -17.06 -22.49 1.89
N ALA A 298 -18.37 -22.37 2.10
CA ALA A 298 -19.30 -23.41 1.65
C ALA A 298 -20.70 -22.87 1.37
N ILE A 299 -21.32 -23.33 0.30
CA ILE A 299 -22.74 -23.11 0.04
C ILE A 299 -23.51 -24.32 0.60
N PRO A 300 -24.40 -24.13 1.60
CA PRO A 300 -25.22 -25.20 2.14
C PRO A 300 -26.08 -25.90 1.07
N PRO A 301 -26.57 -27.14 1.32
CA PRO A 301 -27.39 -27.86 0.35
C PRO A 301 -28.72 -27.15 0.10
N HIS A 302 -29.42 -27.53 -0.98
CA HIS A 302 -30.73 -26.97 -1.34
C HIS A 302 -31.71 -26.90 -0.16
N ALA A 303 -31.85 -28.01 0.56
CA ALA A 303 -32.72 -28.12 1.73
C ALA A 303 -31.96 -28.72 2.93
N SER A 304 -32.47 -28.42 4.12
CA SER A 304 -31.99 -29.02 5.36
C SER A 304 -32.15 -30.55 5.33
N GLY A 305 -31.12 -31.29 5.72
CA GLY A 305 -31.17 -32.75 5.82
C GLY A 305 -29.90 -33.44 5.32
N ALA A 306 -30.03 -34.66 4.84
CA ALA A 306 -28.89 -35.41 4.29
C ALA A 306 -28.40 -34.78 2.98
N VAL A 307 -27.08 -34.82 2.78
CA VAL A 307 -26.42 -34.41 1.54
C VAL A 307 -26.23 -35.61 0.62
N LEU A 308 -26.25 -35.36 -0.68
CA LEU A 308 -25.99 -36.31 -1.75
C LEU A 308 -24.61 -36.01 -2.33
N GLY A 309 -23.58 -36.75 -1.89
CA GLY A 309 -22.20 -36.50 -2.31
C GLY A 309 -21.66 -35.15 -1.84
N GLY A 310 -20.52 -34.76 -2.41
CA GLY A 310 -19.76 -33.59 -2.02
C GLY A 310 -19.12 -33.71 -0.63
N PRO A 311 -18.45 -32.65 -0.17
CA PRO A 311 -17.94 -32.56 1.20
C PRO A 311 -19.06 -32.69 2.25
N THR A 312 -18.71 -33.28 3.39
CA THR A 312 -19.59 -33.44 4.55
C THR A 312 -19.70 -32.14 5.37
N TYR A 313 -20.71 -32.09 6.24
CA TYR A 313 -20.85 -31.02 7.25
C TYR A 313 -19.59 -30.88 8.13
N GLY A 314 -18.96 -32.00 8.50
CA GLY A 314 -17.74 -31.99 9.32
C GLY A 314 -16.51 -31.45 8.61
N GLU A 315 -16.36 -31.74 7.31
CA GLU A 315 -15.24 -31.24 6.50
C GLU A 315 -15.36 -29.74 6.20
N THR A 316 -16.58 -29.24 6.12
CA THR A 316 -16.85 -27.83 5.73
C THR A 316 -17.16 -26.92 6.91
N GLY A 317 -17.51 -27.47 8.07
CA GLY A 317 -17.98 -26.68 9.21
C GLY A 317 -19.40 -26.13 9.04
N VAL A 318 -20.09 -26.45 7.95
CA VAL A 318 -21.49 -26.05 7.74
C VAL A 318 -22.35 -26.64 8.87
N PRO A 319 -23.21 -25.85 9.55
CA PRO A 319 -24.06 -26.36 10.61
C PRO A 319 -25.08 -27.39 10.09
N ILE A 320 -25.38 -28.41 10.90
CA ILE A 320 -26.50 -29.32 10.62
C ILE A 320 -27.79 -28.50 10.59
N GLY A 321 -28.57 -28.68 9.52
CA GLY A 321 -29.81 -27.93 9.29
C GLY A 321 -29.64 -26.66 8.46
N ALA A 322 -28.41 -26.25 8.15
CA ALA A 322 -28.14 -25.18 7.21
C ALA A 322 -28.63 -25.56 5.79
N TYR A 323 -29.15 -24.58 5.07
CA TYR A 323 -29.61 -24.75 3.70
C TYR A 323 -29.52 -23.43 2.92
N ASN A 324 -29.41 -23.53 1.59
CA ASN A 324 -29.50 -22.40 0.68
C ASN A 324 -30.49 -22.77 -0.44
N PRO A 325 -31.68 -22.15 -0.49
CA PRO A 325 -32.72 -22.50 -1.45
C PRO A 325 -32.31 -22.22 -2.91
N PHE A 326 -31.27 -21.40 -3.13
CA PHE A 326 -30.75 -21.10 -4.46
C PHE A 326 -29.74 -22.13 -4.97
N ASN A 327 -29.18 -22.97 -4.09
CA ASN A 327 -28.38 -24.11 -4.51
C ASN A 327 -29.31 -25.17 -5.14
N PRO A 328 -29.23 -25.49 -6.44
CA PRO A 328 -30.09 -26.52 -7.04
C PRO A 328 -29.73 -27.95 -6.62
N PHE A 329 -28.56 -28.13 -6.01
CA PHE A 329 -28.01 -29.43 -5.72
C PHE A 329 -28.19 -29.73 -4.23
N GLN A 330 -28.65 -30.93 -3.89
CA GLN A 330 -28.71 -31.39 -2.50
C GLN A 330 -27.32 -31.83 -2.00
N GLN A 331 -26.29 -31.00 -2.23
CA GLN A 331 -24.91 -31.21 -1.78
C GLN A 331 -24.37 -29.91 -1.18
N ILE A 332 -23.43 -30.01 -0.24
CA ILE A 332 -22.65 -28.85 0.17
C ILE A 332 -21.66 -28.54 -0.95
N ILE A 333 -21.65 -27.31 -1.46
CA ILE A 333 -20.70 -26.90 -2.49
C ILE A 333 -19.52 -26.21 -1.81
N SER A 334 -18.35 -26.83 -1.90
CA SER A 334 -17.09 -26.29 -1.38
C SER A 334 -15.92 -26.80 -2.25
N GLY A 335 -14.78 -27.12 -1.65
CA GLY A 335 -13.63 -27.72 -2.34
C GLY A 335 -12.96 -26.76 -3.31
N SER A 336 -12.77 -27.21 -4.54
CA SER A 336 -12.22 -26.45 -5.66
C SER A 336 -13.21 -25.49 -6.32
N THR A 337 -14.41 -25.31 -5.77
CA THR A 337 -15.35 -24.25 -6.16
C THR A 337 -14.67 -22.88 -6.08
N ARG A 338 -14.91 -22.02 -7.07
CA ARG A 338 -14.26 -20.71 -7.21
C ARG A 338 -15.26 -19.66 -7.67
N ALA A 339 -15.31 -18.54 -6.96
CA ALA A 339 -16.15 -17.40 -7.30
C ALA A 339 -15.32 -16.13 -7.47
N ARG A 340 -15.84 -15.23 -8.32
CA ARG A 340 -15.51 -13.81 -8.32
C ARG A 340 -16.71 -13.05 -7.76
N LEU A 341 -16.52 -12.36 -6.63
CA LEU A 341 -17.60 -11.73 -5.88
C LEU A 341 -17.91 -10.32 -6.41
N LEU A 342 -18.33 -10.20 -7.68
CA LEU A 342 -18.54 -8.90 -8.33
C LEU A 342 -19.64 -8.04 -7.69
N GLU A 343 -20.63 -8.66 -7.05
CA GLU A 343 -21.70 -7.92 -6.38
C GLU A 343 -21.20 -7.16 -5.13
N PHE A 344 -20.03 -7.54 -4.59
CA PHE A 344 -19.37 -6.82 -3.50
C PHE A 344 -18.61 -5.57 -3.97
N GLY A 345 -18.57 -5.34 -5.28
CA GLY A 345 -17.80 -4.27 -5.88
C GLY A 345 -16.30 -4.56 -5.94
N ASP A 346 -15.57 -3.62 -6.53
CA ASP A 346 -14.12 -3.68 -6.63
C ASP A 346 -13.47 -3.54 -5.26
N ARG A 347 -12.33 -4.22 -5.08
CA ARG A 347 -11.54 -4.07 -3.85
C ARG A 347 -10.85 -2.71 -3.90
N ARG A 348 -11.05 -1.93 -2.85
CA ARG A 348 -10.44 -0.61 -2.70
C ARG A 348 -9.41 -0.62 -1.59
N PHE A 349 -8.26 -0.05 -1.87
CA PHE A 349 -7.16 0.10 -0.91
C PHE A 349 -6.81 1.58 -0.82
N ASN A 350 -6.97 2.17 0.35
CA ASN A 350 -6.53 3.52 0.64
C ASN A 350 -5.29 3.44 1.52
N PHE A 351 -4.20 4.06 1.07
CA PHE A 351 -2.97 4.23 1.84
C PHE A 351 -2.79 5.72 2.09
N GLU A 352 -2.90 6.13 3.34
CA GLU A 352 -2.67 7.50 3.77
C GLU A 352 -1.39 7.56 4.60
N THR A 353 -0.39 8.28 4.09
CA THR A 353 0.91 8.44 4.74
C THR A 353 1.08 9.88 5.23
N ASP A 354 1.21 10.05 6.54
CA ASP A 354 1.63 11.29 7.18
C ASP A 354 3.12 11.23 7.51
N ALA A 355 3.90 12.08 6.85
CA ALA A 355 5.30 12.28 7.13
C ALA A 355 5.51 13.59 7.89
N PHE A 356 6.12 13.49 9.08
CA PHE A 356 6.48 14.62 9.91
C PHE A 356 7.99 14.60 10.19
N LEU A 357 8.62 15.76 10.13
CA LEU A 357 10.00 15.93 10.53
C LEU A 357 10.18 17.29 11.21
N SER A 358 10.91 17.28 12.32
CA SER A 358 11.37 18.49 12.99
C SER A 358 12.86 18.40 13.32
N THR A 359 13.56 19.51 13.15
CA THR A 359 14.96 19.66 13.57
C THR A 359 15.11 20.96 14.34
N ILE A 360 15.83 20.92 15.45
CA ILE A 360 16.33 22.11 16.14
C ILE A 360 17.81 21.89 16.36
N GLY A 361 18.62 22.86 15.95
CA GLY A 361 20.05 22.75 16.09
C GLY A 361 20.74 24.09 16.21
N LEU A 362 22.03 23.99 16.44
CA LEU A 362 22.94 25.11 16.61
C LEU A 362 24.28 24.76 15.96
N LYS A 363 24.87 25.76 15.32
CA LYS A 363 26.16 25.63 14.63
C LYS A 363 26.99 26.89 14.83
N GLY A 364 28.29 26.79 14.56
CA GLY A 364 29.17 27.94 14.52
C GLY A 364 30.60 27.54 14.18
N ASP A 365 31.42 28.50 13.77
CA ASP A 365 32.75 28.24 13.18
C ASP A 365 33.91 28.86 13.97
N LYS A 366 33.63 29.34 15.20
CA LYS A 366 34.61 30.10 16.00
C LYS A 366 34.82 29.60 17.43
N LEU A 367 34.67 28.30 17.66
CA LEU A 367 35.08 27.68 18.93
C LEU A 367 36.60 27.77 19.13
N PHE A 368 37.03 27.72 20.39
CA PHE A 368 38.44 27.68 20.82
C PHE A 368 39.33 28.77 20.20
N GLY A 369 38.84 30.01 20.13
CA GLY A 369 39.61 31.14 19.58
C GLY A 369 39.58 31.24 18.05
N GLY A 370 38.63 30.57 17.38
CA GLY A 370 38.36 30.77 15.95
C GLY A 370 38.82 29.67 15.02
N SER A 371 39.40 28.58 15.53
CA SER A 371 40.00 27.51 14.72
C SER A 371 39.12 26.27 14.58
N TRP A 372 37.99 26.20 15.30
CA TRP A 372 37.10 25.06 15.30
C TRP A 372 35.66 25.45 15.03
N GLY A 373 34.98 24.64 14.22
CA GLY A 373 33.54 24.67 14.03
C GLY A 373 32.83 23.54 14.76
N TYR A 374 31.52 23.68 14.89
CA TYR A 374 30.64 22.70 15.51
C TYR A 374 29.24 22.75 14.91
N ASP A 375 28.55 21.61 14.95
CA ASP A 375 27.15 21.46 14.61
C ASP A 375 26.53 20.45 15.58
N SER A 376 25.50 20.88 16.29
CA SER A 376 24.72 20.04 17.19
C SER A 376 23.24 20.16 16.85
N ALA A 377 22.56 19.02 16.72
CA ALA A 377 21.16 19.00 16.30
C ALA A 377 20.39 17.89 17.00
N PHE A 378 19.16 18.21 17.41
CA PHE A 378 18.15 17.22 17.72
C PHE A 378 17.17 17.15 16.54
N ARG A 379 16.90 15.94 16.04
CA ARG A 379 15.92 15.69 14.99
C ARG A 379 14.91 14.63 15.45
N TYR A 380 13.64 14.89 15.17
CA TYR A 380 12.57 13.92 15.27
C TYR A 380 11.92 13.75 13.90
N SER A 381 11.72 12.50 13.48
CA SER A 381 11.03 12.15 12.23
C SER A 381 10.07 11.02 12.50
N GLN A 382 8.89 11.09 11.90
CA GLN A 382 7.84 10.10 12.00
C GLN A 382 7.17 9.91 10.65
N ILE A 383 6.98 8.65 10.26
CA ILE A 383 6.09 8.26 9.18
C ILE A 383 4.96 7.44 9.81
N LYS A 384 3.71 7.85 9.61
CA LYS A 384 2.52 7.07 9.92
C LYS A 384 1.85 6.69 8.61
N ASN A 385 1.66 5.41 8.34
CA ASN A 385 0.85 4.93 7.23
C ASN A 385 -0.44 4.33 7.81
N THR A 386 -1.59 4.75 7.29
CA THR A 386 -2.89 4.17 7.61
C THR A 386 -3.43 3.52 6.34
N PHE A 387 -3.54 2.19 6.38
CA PHE A 387 -4.23 1.42 5.38
C PHE A 387 -5.71 1.30 5.74
N THR A 388 -6.61 1.48 4.77
CA THR A 388 -8.02 1.10 4.88
C THR A 388 -8.46 0.35 3.63
N GLY A 389 -9.04 -0.82 3.83
CA GLY A 389 -9.53 -1.68 2.76
C GLY A 389 -11.05 -1.65 2.61
N THR A 390 -11.55 -2.11 1.47
CA THR A 390 -12.94 -2.55 1.30
C THR A 390 -12.93 -3.97 0.76
N PHE A 391 -13.46 -4.91 1.55
CA PHE A 391 -13.40 -6.34 1.25
C PHE A 391 -14.68 -7.08 1.65
N ALA A 392 -14.72 -8.36 1.29
CA ALA A 392 -15.68 -9.33 1.82
C ALA A 392 -15.06 -10.13 2.98
N SER A 393 -15.79 -10.22 4.10
CA SER A 393 -15.45 -11.07 5.24
C SER A 393 -15.84 -12.52 4.94
N ALA A 394 -14.94 -13.47 5.19
CA ALA A 394 -15.13 -14.90 4.95
C ALA A 394 -16.17 -15.48 5.91
N SER A 395 -16.02 -15.22 7.20
CA SER A 395 -16.98 -15.68 8.22
C SER A 395 -18.37 -15.12 7.98
N ARG A 396 -18.50 -13.84 7.59
CA ARG A 396 -19.82 -13.26 7.25
C ARG A 396 -20.35 -13.77 5.92
N PHE A 397 -19.48 -14.08 4.96
CA PHE A 397 -19.86 -14.66 3.67
C PHE A 397 -20.52 -16.05 3.83
N ASP A 398 -20.00 -16.90 4.70
CA ASP A 398 -20.63 -18.20 4.99
C ASP A 398 -21.99 -18.04 5.66
N ARG A 399 -22.12 -17.06 6.57
CA ARG A 399 -23.40 -16.78 7.24
C ARG A 399 -24.48 -16.35 6.24
N ILE A 400 -24.14 -15.48 5.29
CA ILE A 400 -25.12 -15.04 4.29
C ILE A 400 -25.54 -16.13 3.32
N LEU A 401 -24.75 -17.19 3.17
CA LEU A 401 -25.09 -18.37 2.38
C LEU A 401 -26.04 -19.33 3.10
N ASN A 402 -26.22 -19.21 4.42
CA ASN A 402 -27.08 -20.09 5.21
C ASN A 402 -28.42 -19.42 5.56
N ALA A 403 -29.50 -19.88 4.91
CA ALA A 403 -30.86 -19.39 5.16
C ALA A 403 -31.37 -19.63 6.59
N ALA A 404 -30.77 -20.57 7.33
CA ALA A 404 -31.10 -20.85 8.73
C ALA A 404 -30.29 -20.01 9.72
N ASP A 405 -29.38 -19.14 9.25
CA ASP A 405 -28.58 -18.29 10.13
C ASP A 405 -29.46 -17.23 10.84
N PRO A 406 -29.21 -16.93 12.13
CA PRO A 406 -29.93 -15.89 12.86
C PRO A 406 -29.93 -14.49 12.22
N ILE A 407 -29.08 -14.18 11.23
CA ILE A 407 -29.19 -12.91 10.49
C ILE A 407 -30.46 -12.81 9.63
N PHE A 408 -31.07 -13.95 9.27
CA PHE A 408 -32.28 -14.00 8.45
C PHE A 408 -33.57 -14.19 9.27
N ASP A 409 -33.48 -14.28 10.59
CA ASP A 409 -34.63 -14.45 11.48
C ASP A 409 -35.10 -13.08 12.03
N PRO A 410 -36.32 -12.61 11.71
CA PRO A 410 -36.87 -11.36 12.23
C PRO A 410 -36.99 -11.29 13.77
N ALA A 411 -36.98 -12.43 14.47
CA ALA A 411 -37.00 -12.48 15.93
C ALA A 411 -35.59 -12.41 16.57
N SER A 412 -34.54 -12.56 15.77
CA SER A 412 -33.15 -12.53 16.23
C SER A 412 -32.64 -11.10 16.39
N SER A 413 -31.79 -10.89 17.41
CA SER A 413 -31.07 -9.61 17.58
C SER A 413 -30.05 -9.32 16.49
N GLN A 414 -29.74 -10.31 15.64
CA GLN A 414 -28.80 -10.19 14.52
C GLN A 414 -29.47 -9.94 13.18
N TYR A 415 -30.81 -9.79 13.15
CA TYR A 415 -31.58 -9.66 11.91
C TYR A 415 -31.08 -8.49 11.04
N ILE A 416 -30.71 -8.77 9.79
CA ILE A 416 -30.15 -7.78 8.87
C ILE A 416 -31.22 -7.10 7.98
N GLY A 417 -32.50 -7.32 8.26
CA GLY A 417 -33.61 -6.70 7.50
C GLY A 417 -34.11 -7.49 6.30
N THR A 418 -33.65 -8.73 6.10
CA THR A 418 -34.14 -9.66 5.06
C THR A 418 -34.21 -11.09 5.58
N THR A 419 -35.14 -11.88 5.06
CA THR A 419 -35.24 -13.33 5.28
C THR A 419 -34.68 -14.14 4.11
N ILE A 420 -34.16 -13.45 3.09
CA ILE A 420 -33.65 -14.04 1.85
C ILE A 420 -32.12 -14.11 1.93
N PRO A 421 -31.51 -15.31 1.85
CA PRO A 421 -30.07 -15.46 1.85
C PRO A 421 -29.42 -14.96 0.56
N TYR A 422 -28.10 -14.83 0.58
CA TYR A 422 -27.33 -14.49 -0.61
C TYR A 422 -27.45 -15.59 -1.67
N ASN A 423 -27.74 -15.19 -2.90
CA ASN A 423 -27.68 -16.07 -4.06
C ASN A 423 -26.32 -15.92 -4.79
N PRO A 424 -25.42 -16.92 -4.71
CA PRO A 424 -24.12 -16.87 -5.38
C PRO A 424 -24.13 -17.30 -6.87
N PHE A 425 -25.28 -17.72 -7.42
CA PHE A 425 -25.40 -18.34 -8.74
C PHE A 425 -25.74 -17.34 -9.87
N GLY A 426 -25.93 -16.06 -9.56
CA GLY A 426 -26.18 -15.00 -10.53
C GLY A 426 -25.00 -14.67 -11.44
N ASP A 427 -25.30 -14.07 -12.59
CA ASP A 427 -24.30 -13.36 -13.40
C ASP A 427 -24.26 -11.90 -12.97
N TYR A 428 -23.08 -11.36 -12.68
CA TYR A 428 -22.91 -9.97 -12.26
C TYR A 428 -23.49 -8.94 -13.24
N ARG A 429 -23.62 -9.28 -14.53
CA ARG A 429 -24.22 -8.40 -15.54
C ARG A 429 -25.73 -8.26 -15.38
N VAL A 430 -26.34 -9.13 -14.57
CA VAL A 430 -27.76 -9.10 -14.21
C VAL A 430 -27.87 -9.08 -12.68
N PRO A 431 -27.79 -7.88 -12.06
CA PRO A 431 -27.76 -7.75 -10.60
C PRO A 431 -28.97 -8.40 -9.94
N ILE A 432 -28.76 -9.00 -8.77
CA ILE A 432 -29.82 -9.58 -7.93
C ILE A 432 -30.13 -8.59 -6.79
N PRO A 433 -31.22 -7.78 -6.87
CA PRO A 433 -31.46 -6.75 -5.86
C PRO A 433 -31.62 -7.28 -4.43
N LYS A 434 -32.02 -8.55 -4.27
CA LYS A 434 -32.15 -9.21 -2.98
C LYS A 434 -30.80 -9.51 -2.31
N ASN A 435 -29.69 -9.51 -3.06
CA ASN A 435 -28.35 -9.69 -2.51
C ASN A 435 -27.80 -8.43 -1.82
N ASN A 436 -28.42 -7.26 -1.99
CA ASN A 436 -27.89 -5.99 -1.45
C ASN A 436 -27.66 -6.01 0.07
N LEU A 437 -28.64 -6.49 0.86
CA LEU A 437 -28.50 -6.55 2.33
C LEU A 437 -27.48 -7.60 2.79
N PRO A 438 -27.50 -8.85 2.27
CA PRO A 438 -26.42 -9.82 2.51
C PRO A 438 -25.02 -9.31 2.15
N VAL A 439 -24.85 -8.69 0.98
CA VAL A 439 -23.58 -8.13 0.52
C VAL A 439 -23.12 -7.02 1.46
N ALA A 440 -24.01 -6.10 1.84
CA ALA A 440 -23.69 -5.02 2.77
C ALA A 440 -23.27 -5.55 4.15
N PHE A 441 -23.92 -6.61 4.66
CA PHE A 441 -23.55 -7.24 5.93
C PHE A 441 -22.14 -7.86 5.88
N ALA A 442 -21.82 -8.55 4.79
CA ALA A 442 -20.53 -9.23 4.63
C ALA A 442 -19.40 -8.33 4.11
N THR A 443 -19.71 -7.12 3.64
CA THR A 443 -18.72 -6.11 3.28
C THR A 443 -18.13 -5.49 4.55
N VAL A 444 -16.80 -5.41 4.61
CA VAL A 444 -16.04 -4.90 5.77
C VAL A 444 -14.97 -3.92 5.32
N HIS A 445 -14.59 -3.04 6.25
CA HIS A 445 -13.59 -2.00 6.03
C HIS A 445 -12.48 -2.07 7.08
N PRO A 446 -11.61 -3.09 7.04
CA PRO A 446 -10.52 -3.21 7.99
C PRO A 446 -9.51 -2.07 7.81
N THR A 447 -8.90 -1.66 8.92
CA THR A 447 -7.88 -0.62 8.98
C THR A 447 -6.59 -1.21 9.58
N GLU A 448 -5.43 -0.75 9.12
CA GLU A 448 -4.13 -1.06 9.73
C GLU A 448 -3.33 0.23 9.88
N GLU A 449 -2.74 0.43 11.05
CA GLU A 449 -1.86 1.57 11.31
C GLU A 449 -0.42 1.12 11.49
N ASP A 450 0.46 1.67 10.66
CA ASP A 450 1.89 1.41 10.67
C ASP A 450 2.65 2.69 11.02
N LEU A 451 3.61 2.60 11.92
CA LEU A 451 4.32 3.73 12.48
C LEU A 451 5.82 3.47 12.48
N SER A 452 6.58 4.42 11.96
CA SER A 452 8.04 4.46 12.03
C SER A 452 8.48 5.77 12.64
N LYS A 453 9.33 5.71 13.66
CA LYS A 453 9.83 6.89 14.40
C LYS A 453 11.35 6.83 14.50
N LEU A 454 11.96 8.00 14.31
CA LEU A 454 13.38 8.22 14.45
C LEU A 454 13.61 9.48 15.28
N ALA A 455 14.36 9.36 16.37
CA ALA A 455 14.91 10.50 17.10
C ALA A 455 16.44 10.42 17.05
N THR A 456 17.10 11.51 16.64
CA THR A 456 18.56 11.62 16.66
C THR A 456 19.02 12.84 17.44
N LEU A 457 20.14 12.68 18.13
CA LEU A 457 20.96 13.77 18.66
C LEU A 457 22.35 13.61 18.05
N ASP A 458 22.75 14.60 17.28
CA ASP A 458 24.03 14.65 16.57
C ASP A 458 24.89 15.76 17.19
N VAL A 459 26.18 15.48 17.43
CA VAL A 459 27.16 16.47 17.89
C VAL A 459 28.44 16.28 17.11
N ASN A 460 28.84 17.31 16.37
CA ASN A 460 30.05 17.33 15.55
C ASN A 460 30.91 18.54 15.91
N ILE A 461 32.22 18.34 15.97
CA ILE A 461 33.22 19.38 16.19
C ILE A 461 34.36 19.14 15.22
N TYR A 462 34.77 20.16 14.46
CA TYR A 462 35.77 19.99 13.41
C TYR A 462 36.71 21.19 13.31
N THR A 463 37.89 20.97 12.74
CA THR A 463 38.84 22.00 12.32
C THR A 463 39.42 21.61 10.97
N THR A 464 39.66 22.59 10.11
CA THR A 464 40.24 22.38 8.77
C THR A 464 41.75 22.53 8.74
N SER A 465 42.38 22.99 9.83
CA SER A 465 43.81 23.25 9.89
C SER A 465 44.35 23.03 11.31
N LEU A 466 44.29 21.78 11.78
CA LEU A 466 44.90 21.37 13.04
C LEU A 466 46.44 21.44 12.96
N VAL A 467 46.99 21.02 11.82
CA VAL A 467 48.42 21.07 11.51
C VAL A 467 48.61 21.53 10.06
N GLU A 468 49.52 22.47 9.84
CA GLU A 468 49.94 22.89 8.51
C GLU A 468 51.03 21.95 7.98
N ILE A 469 50.82 21.39 6.79
CA ILE A 469 51.87 20.67 6.04
C ILE A 469 52.11 21.37 4.70
N PRO A 470 53.25 21.13 4.02
CA PRO A 470 53.55 21.78 2.74
C PRO A 470 52.51 21.59 1.62
N GLY A 471 51.56 20.65 1.78
CA GLY A 471 50.44 20.41 0.87
C GLY A 471 49.08 21.01 1.30
N GLY A 472 49.03 21.77 2.39
CA GLY A 472 47.81 22.37 2.94
C GLY A 472 47.54 22.01 4.41
N GLY A 473 46.49 22.57 5.00
CA GLY A 473 46.06 22.24 6.35
C GLY A 473 45.52 20.82 6.45
N VAL A 474 45.95 20.09 7.48
CA VAL A 474 45.36 18.81 7.91
C VAL A 474 44.28 19.11 8.94
N GLY A 475 43.03 18.77 8.60
CA GLY A 475 41.90 18.90 9.51
C GLY A 475 41.67 17.67 10.41
N LEU A 476 40.80 17.84 11.40
CA LEU A 476 40.28 16.77 12.26
C LEU A 476 38.79 17.02 12.50
N ALA A 477 37.96 15.99 12.47
CA ALA A 477 36.54 16.09 12.76
C ALA A 477 36.12 14.98 13.71
N LEU A 478 35.56 15.33 14.86
CA LEU A 478 35.05 14.40 15.86
C LEU A 478 33.54 14.47 15.91
N GLY A 479 32.87 13.33 15.98
CA GLY A 479 31.42 13.26 16.02
C GLY A 479 30.89 12.20 16.97
N ALA A 480 29.73 12.48 17.54
CA ALA A 480 28.93 11.55 18.32
C ALA A 480 27.47 11.62 17.88
N GLN A 481 26.82 10.46 17.78
CA GLN A 481 25.40 10.36 17.47
C GLN A 481 24.72 9.42 18.46
N PHE A 482 23.59 9.87 19.00
CA PHE A 482 22.61 9.04 19.66
C PHE A 482 21.36 8.94 18.79
N ARG A 483 20.86 7.71 18.58
CA ARG A 483 19.69 7.44 17.75
C ARG A 483 18.75 6.46 18.43
N ARG A 484 17.45 6.77 18.45
CA ARG A 484 16.38 5.85 18.84
C ARG A 484 15.43 5.65 17.68
N GLU A 485 15.21 4.39 17.33
CA GLU A 485 14.31 3.98 16.27
C GLU A 485 13.19 3.12 16.84
N GLN A 486 11.97 3.31 16.33
CA GLN A 486 10.81 2.51 16.69
C GLN A 486 9.99 2.22 15.44
N ALA A 487 9.51 0.99 15.32
CA ALA A 487 8.57 0.57 14.29
C ALA A 487 7.41 -0.18 14.94
N LYS A 488 6.19 0.06 14.49
CA LYS A 488 4.98 -0.59 14.99
C LYS A 488 4.00 -0.82 13.83
N GLN A 489 3.35 -1.97 13.81
CA GLN A 489 2.27 -2.32 12.87
C GLN A 489 1.10 -2.86 13.68
N GLU A 490 -0.07 -2.27 13.52
CA GLU A 490 -1.29 -2.57 14.28
C GLU A 490 -2.45 -2.90 13.32
N PRO A 491 -2.57 -4.15 12.87
CA PRO A 491 -3.68 -4.59 12.04
C PRO A 491 -5.00 -4.68 12.84
N ASP A 492 -6.12 -4.38 12.18
CA ASP A 492 -7.45 -4.62 12.74
C ASP A 492 -7.70 -6.11 13.03
N SER A 493 -8.63 -6.37 13.96
CA SER A 493 -9.09 -7.70 14.35
C SER A 493 -9.48 -8.62 13.18
N LEU A 494 -10.08 -8.11 12.11
CA LEU A 494 -10.43 -8.91 10.93
C LEU A 494 -9.18 -9.36 10.15
N LEU A 495 -8.15 -8.50 10.08
CA LEU A 495 -6.88 -8.82 9.45
C LEU A 495 -6.11 -9.84 10.30
N LEU A 496 -6.07 -9.67 11.62
CA LEU A 496 -5.44 -10.61 12.56
C LEU A 496 -6.10 -12.00 12.52
N ALA A 497 -7.42 -12.05 12.37
CA ALA A 497 -8.17 -13.29 12.27
C ALA A 497 -8.03 -14.00 10.91
N GLY A 498 -7.47 -13.32 9.89
CA GLY A 498 -7.47 -13.83 8.51
C GLY A 498 -8.89 -13.93 7.93
N ASP A 499 -9.81 -13.06 8.37
CA ASP A 499 -11.22 -13.12 8.00
C ASP A 499 -11.52 -12.46 6.65
N ILE A 500 -10.50 -12.00 5.92
CA ILE A 500 -10.69 -11.36 4.62
C ILE A 500 -10.57 -12.39 3.49
N ILE A 501 -11.61 -12.49 2.65
CA ILE A 501 -11.60 -13.41 1.51
C ILE A 501 -10.44 -13.09 0.57
N GLY A 502 -9.61 -14.10 0.32
CA GLY A 502 -8.46 -13.99 -0.57
C GLY A 502 -7.21 -13.36 0.10
N SER A 503 -7.23 -13.16 1.42
CA SER A 503 -6.08 -12.74 2.22
C SER A 503 -5.75 -13.77 3.30
N GLY A 504 -4.52 -13.74 3.80
CA GLY A 504 -4.11 -14.46 5.01
C GLY A 504 -4.24 -13.58 6.27
N ALA A 505 -3.95 -14.16 7.42
CA ALA A 505 -3.87 -13.44 8.69
C ALA A 505 -2.65 -12.50 8.72
N ALA A 506 -2.86 -11.27 9.19
CA ALA A 506 -1.79 -10.30 9.46
C ALA A 506 -1.12 -10.61 10.81
N THR A 507 0.13 -10.17 10.96
CA THR A 507 0.89 -10.32 12.22
C THR A 507 1.24 -8.93 12.76
N PRO A 508 0.86 -8.61 14.00
CA PRO A 508 1.23 -7.33 14.60
C PRO A 508 2.73 -7.34 14.91
N THR A 509 3.40 -6.21 14.66
CA THR A 509 4.84 -6.09 14.89
C THR A 509 5.13 -4.86 15.73
N SER A 510 6.07 -4.97 16.68
CA SER A 510 6.57 -3.84 17.45
C SER A 510 8.05 -4.04 17.74
N ALA A 511 8.87 -3.09 17.32
CA ALA A 511 10.32 -3.13 17.49
C ALA A 511 10.86 -1.76 17.91
N SER A 512 11.94 -1.75 18.68
CA SER A 512 12.71 -0.53 18.93
C SER A 512 14.17 -0.84 19.18
N ARG A 513 15.05 0.08 18.81
CA ARG A 513 16.49 -0.03 19.08
C ARG A 513 17.09 1.34 19.41
N ASN A 514 18.11 1.30 20.26
CA ASN A 514 18.95 2.45 20.58
C ASN A 514 20.34 2.22 19.99
N ILE A 515 20.90 3.25 19.37
CA ILE A 515 22.17 3.20 18.65
C ILE A 515 23.02 4.37 19.13
N TYR A 516 24.28 4.09 19.40
CA TYR A 516 25.29 5.05 19.81
C TYR A 516 26.47 4.91 18.84
N ALA A 517 26.95 6.02 18.31
CA ALA A 517 28.10 6.04 17.41
C ALA A 517 29.06 7.16 17.81
N PHE A 518 30.36 6.89 17.69
CA PHE A 518 31.45 7.84 17.88
C PHE A 518 32.42 7.68 16.71
N TYR A 519 32.87 8.78 16.12
CA TYR A 519 33.75 8.79 14.95
C TYR A 519 34.72 9.98 15.00
N ALA A 520 35.84 9.86 14.28
CA ALA A 520 36.96 10.79 14.29
C ALA A 520 37.67 10.85 12.92
#